data_AF-A0A345EAG5-F1
#
_entry.id   AF-A0A345EAG5-F1
#
_cell.length_a   1.000
_cell.length_b   1.000
_cell.length_c   1.000
_cell.angle_alpha   90.00
_cell.angle_beta   90.00
_cell.angle_gamma   90.00
#
_symmetry.space_group_name_H-M   'P 1'
#
loop_
_entity.id
_entity.type
_entity.pdbx_description
1 polymer ?
#
loop_
_entity_poly.entity_id
_entity_poly.type
_entity_poly.pdbx_seq_one_letter_code
_entity_poly.pdbx_strand_id
1 'polypeptide(L)'
;MSNRTRAADTTEHDPEAGDEPLSPDVAAALRDVADRIDGCAGSLPIGPARHHARRAAVAARTTAAEDVRLADRRMAIGTLVTELRTAADEADATRAQYDLLQLLYEDVLPVTREASADIYA
;
A
#
# COMPACT_ATOMS: atom_id res chain seq x y z
N MET A 1 11.41 56.20 11.27
CA MET A 1 10.81 55.37 12.32
C MET A 1 9.36 55.08 11.95
N SER A 2 9.12 54.08 11.10
CA SER A 2 7.76 53.66 10.71
C SER A 2 7.38 52.44 11.52
N ASN A 3 6.45 52.62 12.46
CA ASN A 3 5.91 51.52 13.26
C ASN A 3 5.05 50.62 12.38
N ARG A 4 5.46 49.37 12.30
CA ARG A 4 4.81 48.26 11.61
C ARG A 4 3.76 47.67 12.55
N THR A 5 2.51 48.10 12.44
CA THR A 5 1.40 47.38 13.07
C THR A 5 1.11 46.14 12.25
N ARG A 6 1.72 45.02 12.64
CA ARG A 6 1.39 43.69 12.15
C ARG A 6 0.07 43.31 12.81
N ALA A 7 -1.04 43.54 12.11
CA ALA A 7 -2.33 42.95 12.48
C ALA A 7 -2.13 41.43 12.51
N ALA A 8 -2.26 40.85 13.70
CA ALA A 8 -2.29 39.42 13.88
C ALA A 8 -3.55 38.91 13.20
N ASP A 9 -3.36 38.23 12.07
CA ASP A 9 -4.38 37.42 11.42
C ASP A 9 -4.61 36.20 12.31
N THR A 10 -5.42 36.38 13.36
CA THR A 10 -5.96 35.29 14.15
C THR A 10 -7.08 34.68 13.34
N THR A 11 -6.71 33.82 12.39
CA THR A 11 -7.61 32.78 11.92
C THR A 11 -7.89 31.90 13.14
N GLU A 12 -8.99 32.18 13.82
CA GLU A 12 -9.58 31.28 14.82
C GLU A 12 -9.82 29.95 14.12
N HIS A 13 -8.87 29.04 14.30
CA HIS A 13 -8.99 27.66 13.86
C HIS A 13 -9.94 27.02 14.86
N ASP A 14 -11.21 26.92 14.49
CA ASP A 14 -12.23 26.25 15.27
C ASP A 14 -11.77 24.80 15.53
N PRO A 15 -11.46 24.42 16.79
CA PRO A 15 -11.03 23.07 17.10
C PRO A 15 -12.17 22.04 16.99
N GLU A 16 -13.43 22.47 16.86
CA GLU A 16 -14.58 21.57 16.69
C GLU A 16 -14.86 21.22 15.22
N ALA A 17 -14.34 21.98 14.25
CA ALA A 17 -14.52 21.71 12.82
C ALA A 17 -13.71 20.50 12.28
N GLY A 18 -12.97 19.80 13.15
CA GLY A 18 -12.07 18.72 12.77
C GLY A 18 -12.67 17.32 12.85
N ASP A 19 -13.55 17.05 13.81
CA ASP A 19 -13.94 15.67 14.16
C ASP A 19 -15.20 15.18 13.43
N GLU A 20 -15.50 15.74 12.26
CA GLU A 20 -16.66 15.31 11.50
C GLU A 20 -16.49 13.84 11.09
N PRO A 21 -17.43 12.96 11.48
CA PRO A 21 -17.36 11.55 11.14
C PRO A 21 -17.41 11.36 9.64
N LEU A 22 -16.78 10.28 9.15
CA LEU A 22 -16.96 9.89 7.76
C LEU A 22 -18.44 9.68 7.47
N SER A 23 -18.87 10.06 6.26
CA SER A 23 -20.18 9.64 5.76
C SER A 23 -20.32 8.11 5.88
N PRO A 24 -21.49 7.59 6.33
CA PRO A 24 -21.73 6.16 6.43
C PRO A 24 -21.42 5.40 5.14
N ASP A 25 -21.72 5.99 3.98
CA ASP A 25 -21.46 5.39 2.67
C ASP A 25 -19.95 5.24 2.41
N VAL A 26 -19.15 6.25 2.78
CA VAL A 26 -17.70 6.21 2.64
C VAL A 26 -17.08 5.19 3.60
N ALA A 27 -17.57 5.14 4.84
CA ALA A 27 -17.13 4.15 5.81
C ALA A 27 -17.46 2.71 5.36
N ALA A 28 -18.65 2.49 4.81
CA ALA A 28 -19.03 1.20 4.24
C ALA A 28 -18.13 0.83 3.05
N ALA A 29 -17.89 1.76 2.12
CA ALA A 29 -17.01 1.52 0.97
C ALA A 29 -15.56 1.19 1.40
N LEU A 30 -15.03 1.83 2.45
CA LEU A 30 -13.70 1.51 2.98
C LEU A 30 -13.65 0.11 3.62
N ARG A 31 -14.72 -0.33 4.27
CA ARG A 31 -14.81 -1.71 4.79
C ARG A 31 -14.81 -2.73 3.66
N ASP A 32 -15.59 -2.50 2.61
CA ASP A 32 -15.61 -3.36 1.42
C ASP A 32 -14.24 -3.41 0.73
N VAL A 33 -13.56 -2.25 0.63
CA VAL A 33 -12.18 -2.18 0.13
C VAL A 33 -11.24 -3.00 1.00
N ALA A 34 -11.34 -2.89 2.33
CA ALA A 34 -10.51 -3.67 3.24
C ALA A 34 -10.70 -5.19 3.06
N ASP A 35 -11.95 -5.65 2.95
CA ASP A 35 -12.28 -7.06 2.74
C ASP A 35 -11.74 -7.58 1.40
N ARG A 36 -11.85 -6.77 0.34
CA ARG A 36 -11.29 -7.10 -0.98
C ARG A 36 -9.77 -7.18 -0.95
N ILE A 37 -9.09 -6.22 -0.30
CA ILE A 37 -7.63 -6.23 -0.17
C ILE A 37 -7.19 -7.46 0.62
N ASP A 38 -7.86 -7.80 1.72
CA ASP A 38 -7.51 -8.96 2.54
C ASP A 38 -7.73 -10.28 1.78
N GLY A 39 -8.83 -10.38 1.02
CA GLY A 39 -9.08 -11.48 0.10
C GLY A 39 -7.97 -11.65 -0.95
N CYS A 40 -7.57 -10.55 -1.60
CA CYS A 40 -6.43 -10.54 -2.52
C CYS A 40 -5.13 -10.98 -1.81
N ALA A 41 -4.85 -10.44 -0.62
CA ALA A 41 -3.69 -10.83 0.17
C ALA A 41 -3.70 -12.32 0.55
N GLY A 42 -4.88 -12.93 0.71
CA GLY A 42 -5.06 -14.36 0.91
C GLY A 42 -4.55 -15.22 -0.25
N SER A 43 -4.65 -14.72 -1.48
CA SER A 43 -4.21 -15.39 -2.72
C SER A 43 -2.73 -15.21 -3.07
N LEU A 44 -2.06 -14.21 -2.48
CA LEU A 44 -0.66 -13.93 -2.75
C LEU A 44 0.25 -14.98 -2.08
N PRO A 45 1.42 -15.31 -2.69
CA PRO A 45 2.47 -16.06 -2.01
C PRO A 45 2.87 -15.40 -0.69
N ILE A 46 3.40 -16.18 0.26
CA ILE A 46 3.99 -15.62 1.48
C ILE A 46 5.18 -14.76 1.07
N GLY A 47 5.12 -13.46 1.36
CA GLY A 47 6.16 -12.51 0.97
C GLY A 47 5.76 -11.05 1.20
N PRO A 48 6.60 -10.11 0.74
CA PRO A 48 6.43 -8.68 0.95
C PRO A 48 5.09 -8.13 0.43
N ALA A 49 4.71 -8.47 -0.81
CA ALA A 49 3.45 -8.03 -1.42
C ALA A 49 2.23 -8.39 -0.54
N ARG A 50 2.19 -9.63 -0.04
CA ARG A 50 1.15 -10.10 0.88
C ARG A 50 1.15 -9.36 2.21
N HIS A 51 2.34 -9.09 2.76
CA HIS A 51 2.49 -8.36 4.02
C HIS A 51 1.93 -6.94 3.91
N HIS A 52 2.31 -6.20 2.86
CA HIS A 52 1.85 -4.84 2.62
C HIS A 52 0.35 -4.79 2.30
N ALA A 53 -0.17 -5.75 1.51
CA ALA A 53 -1.60 -5.85 1.27
C ALA A 53 -2.41 -6.04 2.58
N ARG A 54 -1.93 -6.89 3.51
CA ARG A 54 -2.59 -7.05 4.82
C ARG A 54 -2.57 -5.77 5.65
N ARG A 55 -1.45 -5.05 5.65
CA ARG A 55 -1.34 -3.75 6.34
C ARG A 55 -2.28 -2.70 5.72
N ALA A 56 -2.40 -2.67 4.39
CA ALA A 56 -3.37 -1.85 3.69
C ALA A 56 -4.81 -2.19 4.14
N ALA A 57 -5.19 -3.47 4.20
CA ALA A 57 -6.52 -3.87 4.67
C ALA A 57 -6.79 -3.37 6.11
N VAL A 58 -5.83 -3.52 7.03
CA VAL A 58 -5.94 -2.99 8.39
C VAL A 58 -6.12 -1.47 8.39
N ALA A 59 -5.31 -0.75 7.63
CA ALA A 59 -5.39 0.71 7.53
C ALA A 59 -6.75 1.19 6.96
N ALA A 60 -7.32 0.47 5.98
CA ALA A 60 -8.66 0.74 5.47
C ALA A 60 -9.73 0.54 6.55
N ARG A 61 -9.67 -0.54 7.34
CA ARG A 61 -10.60 -0.76 8.47
C ARG A 61 -10.46 0.33 9.53
N THR A 62 -9.23 0.73 9.88
CA THR A 62 -8.97 1.82 10.83
C THR A 62 -9.53 3.15 10.32
N THR A 63 -9.38 3.43 9.03
CA THR A 63 -9.93 4.65 8.42
C THR A 63 -11.46 4.67 8.52
N ALA A 64 -12.10 3.52 8.29
CA ALA A 64 -13.55 3.35 8.30
C ALA A 64 -14.18 3.33 9.71
N ALA A 65 -13.38 3.19 10.77
CA ALA A 65 -13.88 3.02 12.12
C ALA A 65 -14.49 4.33 12.66
N GLU A 66 -15.63 4.19 13.34
CA GLU A 66 -16.44 5.30 13.85
C GLU A 66 -15.74 5.98 15.05
N ASP A 67 -15.13 5.20 15.95
CA ASP A 67 -14.53 5.67 17.20
C ASP A 67 -13.04 6.04 17.11
N VAL A 68 -12.56 6.40 15.91
CA VAL A 68 -11.15 6.76 15.69
C VAL A 68 -11.01 8.28 15.59
N ARG A 69 -10.05 8.83 16.34
CA ARG A 69 -9.70 10.26 16.30
C ARG A 69 -9.34 10.68 14.88
N LEU A 70 -9.71 11.89 14.46
CA LEU A 70 -9.39 12.39 13.13
C LEU A 70 -7.90 12.26 12.75
N ALA A 71 -6.98 12.54 13.68
CA ALA A 71 -5.55 12.42 13.45
C ALA A 71 -5.13 10.98 13.08
N ASP A 72 -5.67 9.99 13.80
CA ASP A 72 -5.42 8.58 13.56
C ASP A 72 -6.05 8.13 12.23
N ARG A 73 -7.26 8.63 11.90
CA ARG A 73 -7.90 8.39 10.60
C ARG A 73 -7.07 8.96 9.44
N ARG A 74 -6.55 10.18 9.58
CA ARG A 74 -5.66 10.81 8.59
C ARG A 74 -4.35 10.05 8.40
N MET A 75 -3.79 9.53 9.49
CA MET A 75 -2.62 8.66 9.41
C MET A 75 -2.96 7.36 8.69
N ALA A 76 -4.08 6.73 9.06
CA ALA A 76 -4.53 5.47 8.48
C ALA A 76 -4.79 5.56 6.98
N ILE A 77 -5.41 6.63 6.47
CA ILE A 77 -5.60 6.79 5.02
C ILE A 77 -4.26 6.98 4.28
N GLY A 78 -3.30 7.69 4.88
CA GLY A 78 -1.93 7.80 4.35
C GLY A 78 -1.19 6.46 4.34
N THR A 79 -1.35 5.67 5.40
CA THR A 79 -0.84 4.29 5.47
C THR A 79 -1.50 3.42 4.41
N LEU A 80 -2.82 3.46 4.25
CA LEU A 80 -3.54 2.68 3.22
C LEU A 80 -2.94 2.92 1.83
N VAL A 81 -2.77 4.17 1.43
CA VAL A 81 -2.22 4.52 0.11
C VAL A 81 -0.78 4.05 -0.04
N THR A 82 0.06 4.26 0.98
CA THR A 82 1.46 3.84 0.96
C THR A 82 1.58 2.32 0.84
N GLU A 83 0.88 1.58 1.69
CA GLU A 83 0.92 0.12 1.71
C GLU A 83 0.37 -0.50 0.43
N LEU A 84 -0.67 0.09 -0.18
CA LEU A 84 -1.17 -0.37 -1.49
C LEU A 84 -0.15 -0.20 -2.60
N ARG A 85 0.55 0.94 -2.64
CA ARG A 85 1.61 1.18 -3.64
C ARG A 85 2.75 0.20 -3.44
N THR A 86 3.24 0.06 -2.21
CA THR A 86 4.31 -0.88 -1.89
C THR A 86 3.89 -2.32 -2.20
N ALA A 87 2.66 -2.73 -1.90
CA ALA A 87 2.17 -4.06 -2.26
C ALA A 87 2.17 -4.31 -3.77
N ALA A 88 1.80 -3.30 -4.57
CA ALA A 88 1.83 -3.39 -6.03
C ALA A 88 3.25 -3.48 -6.57
N ASP A 89 4.17 -2.64 -6.08
CA ASP A 89 5.58 -2.65 -6.48
C ASP A 89 6.24 -3.99 -6.16
N GLU A 90 6.00 -4.54 -4.96
CA GLU A 90 6.51 -5.84 -4.55
C GLU A 90 5.91 -7.00 -5.36
N ALA A 91 4.63 -6.90 -5.75
CA ALA A 91 4.00 -7.90 -6.60
C ALA A 91 4.61 -7.91 -8.01
N ASP A 92 4.90 -6.73 -8.57
CA ASP A 92 5.56 -6.60 -9.88
C ASP A 92 6.99 -7.12 -9.84
N ALA A 93 7.75 -6.77 -8.80
CA ALA A 93 9.10 -7.30 -8.58
C ALA A 93 9.11 -8.83 -8.44
N THR A 94 8.15 -9.40 -7.70
CA THR A 94 7.98 -10.85 -7.54
C THR A 94 7.68 -11.51 -8.90
N ARG A 95 6.80 -10.91 -9.70
CA ARG A 95 6.48 -11.42 -11.04
C ARG A 95 7.72 -11.43 -11.94
N ALA A 96 8.47 -10.34 -11.98
CA ALA A 96 9.70 -10.24 -12.77
C ALA A 96 10.75 -11.28 -12.35
N GLN A 97 10.85 -11.59 -11.06
CA GLN A 97 11.71 -12.66 -10.56
C GLN A 97 11.27 -14.04 -11.07
N TYR A 98 9.97 -14.33 -11.05
CA TYR A 98 9.45 -15.59 -11.60
C TYR A 98 9.70 -15.71 -13.11
N ASP A 99 9.47 -14.64 -13.87
CA ASP A 99 9.72 -14.63 -15.32
C ASP A 99 11.21 -14.90 -15.63
N LEU A 100 12.13 -14.30 -14.86
CA LEU A 100 13.56 -14.56 -14.99
C LEU A 100 13.92 -16.01 -14.65
N LEU A 101 13.39 -16.55 -13.55
CA LEU A 101 13.66 -17.94 -13.15
C LEU A 101 13.16 -18.92 -14.22
N GLN A 102 11.98 -18.67 -14.79
CA GLN A 102 11.45 -19.49 -15.85
C GLN A 102 12.37 -19.47 -17.09
N LEU A 103 12.79 -18.30 -17.54
CA LEU A 103 13.77 -18.17 -18.64
C LEU A 103 15.05 -18.94 -18.34
N LEU A 104 15.61 -18.79 -17.14
CA LEU A 104 16.87 -19.43 -16.78
C LEU A 104 16.76 -20.96 -16.76
N TYR A 105 15.69 -21.51 -16.16
CA TYR A 105 15.55 -22.95 -15.99
C TYR A 105 15.02 -23.67 -17.22
N GLU A 106 14.04 -23.09 -17.92
CA GLU A 106 13.38 -23.75 -19.05
C GLU A 106 14.12 -23.52 -20.37
N ASP A 107 14.71 -22.34 -20.57
CA ASP A 107 15.31 -21.99 -21.86
C ASP A 107 16.85 -22.01 -21.85
N VAL A 108 17.47 -21.32 -20.87
CA VAL A 108 18.92 -21.08 -20.89
C VAL A 108 19.72 -22.30 -20.41
N LEU A 109 19.28 -22.94 -19.32
CA LEU A 109 20.02 -24.03 -18.70
C LEU A 109 20.16 -25.28 -19.61
N PRO A 110 19.14 -25.71 -20.37
CA PRO A 110 19.30 -26.82 -21.31
C PRO A 110 20.34 -26.54 -22.40
N VAL A 111 20.26 -25.37 -23.04
CA VAL A 111 21.17 -24.97 -24.13
C VAL A 111 22.61 -24.86 -23.64
N THR A 112 22.82 -24.27 -22.46
CA THR A 112 24.17 -24.15 -21.89
C THR A 112 24.77 -25.50 -21.50
N ARG A 113 23.96 -26.48 -21.08
CA ARG A 113 24.41 -27.85 -20.83
C ARG A 113 24.81 -28.58 -22.11
N GLU A 114 24.01 -28.46 -23.16
CA GLU A 114 24.32 -29.05 -24.48
C GLU A 114 25.62 -28.47 -25.04
N ALA A 115 25.76 -27.14 -25.04
CA ALA A 115 26.99 -26.48 -25.48
C ALA A 115 28.21 -26.89 -24.65
N SER A 116 28.07 -27.05 -23.33
CA SER A 116 29.15 -27.56 -22.48
C SER A 116 29.53 -28.99 -22.83
N ALA A 117 28.57 -29.85 -23.20
CA ALA A 117 28.86 -31.22 -23.60
C ALA A 117 29.65 -31.24 -24.91
N ASP A 118 29.28 -30.40 -25.89
CA ASP A 118 29.97 -30.32 -27.19
C ASP A 118 31.41 -29.79 -27.07
N ILE A 119 31.66 -28.83 -26.17
CA ILE A 119 32.99 -28.20 -26.01
C ILE A 119 33.98 -29.12 -25.30
N TYR A 120 33.51 -29.96 -24.37
CA TYR A 120 34.36 -30.75 -23.48
C TYR A 120 34.26 -32.28 -23.69
N ALA A 121 33.61 -32.72 -24.77
CA ALA A 121 33.60 -34.13 -25.21
C ALA A 121 34.95 -34.55 -25.82
#